data_AF-A0A2J7RSL5-F1
#
_entry.id   AF-A0A2J7RSL5-F1
#
_cell.length_a   1.000
_cell.length_b   1.000
_cell.length_c   1.000
_cell.angle_alpha   90.00
_cell.angle_beta   90.00
_cell.angle_gamma   90.00
#
_symmetry.space_group_name_H-M   'P 1'
#
loop_
_entity.id
_entity.type
_entity.pdbx_description
1 polymer ?
#
loop_
_entity_poly.entity_id
_entity_poly.type
_entity_poly.pdbx_seq_one_letter_code
_entity_poly.pdbx_strand_id
1 'polypeptide(L)'
;MEDRHITVRELAKEIGVSIGSVHSILTKDLGMRRDSTKFVPKLLTMEQKQRPKTWQLHHDNAPAHSAHLIQIFVAKHNIPVVRQAPYSPDMTPCDFWLFPKLKMPLKGT
;
A
#
# COMPACT_ATOMS: atom_id res chain seq x y z
N MET A 1 6.44 9.31 -14.47
CA MET A 1 5.61 8.40 -13.65
C MET A 1 4.36 9.17 -13.31
N GLU A 2 3.27 8.93 -14.03
CA GLU A 2 1.98 9.56 -13.71
C GLU A 2 1.44 8.93 -12.43
N ASP A 3 1.12 9.78 -11.46
CA ASP A 3 0.42 9.41 -10.25
C ASP A 3 -0.92 8.79 -10.65
N ARG A 4 -1.07 7.47 -10.53
CA ARG A 4 -2.20 6.70 -11.04
C ARG A 4 -3.40 6.74 -10.08
N HIS A 5 -3.54 7.83 -9.33
CA HIS A 5 -4.72 8.11 -8.52
C HIS A 5 -5.89 8.47 -9.44
N ILE A 6 -6.54 7.44 -9.99
CA ILE A 6 -7.74 7.62 -10.81
C ILE A 6 -8.94 7.94 -9.92
N THR A 7 -9.58 9.07 -10.19
CA THR A 7 -10.81 9.48 -9.52
C THR A 7 -12.02 8.74 -10.09
N VAL A 8 -13.09 8.65 -9.30
CA VAL A 8 -14.39 8.11 -9.77
C VAL A 8 -14.88 8.84 -11.02
N ARG A 9 -14.56 10.12 -11.17
CA ARG A 9 -14.93 10.94 -12.33
C ARG A 9 -14.16 10.57 -13.59
N GLU A 10 -12.86 10.37 -13.46
CA GLU A 10 -12.01 9.92 -14.59
C GLU A 10 -12.41 8.52 -15.02
N LEU A 11 -12.64 7.62 -14.07
CA LEU A 11 -13.09 6.26 -14.34
C LEU A 11 -14.47 6.25 -15.05
N ALA A 12 -15.40 7.10 -14.61
CA ALA A 12 -16.70 7.25 -15.24
C ALA A 12 -16.58 7.74 -16.69
N LYS A 13 -15.68 8.70 -16.95
CA LYS A 13 -15.40 9.24 -18.28
C LYS A 13 -14.75 8.20 -19.20
N GLU A 14 -13.81 7.43 -18.69
CA GLU A 14 -13.07 6.41 -19.46
C GLU A 14 -13.96 5.22 -19.84
N ILE A 15 -14.77 4.73 -18.91
CA ILE A 15 -15.65 3.57 -19.12
C ILE A 15 -16.97 3.98 -19.80
N GLY A 16 -17.31 5.27 -19.82
CA GLY A 16 -18.55 5.76 -20.42
C GLY A 16 -19.81 5.46 -19.59
N VAL A 17 -19.67 5.41 -18.26
CA VAL A 17 -20.78 5.15 -17.33
C VAL A 17 -21.00 6.34 -16.41
N SER A 18 -22.16 6.39 -15.75
CA SER A 18 -22.44 7.45 -14.77
C SER A 18 -21.55 7.31 -13.52
N ILE A 19 -21.24 8.43 -12.87
CA ILE A 19 -20.52 8.47 -11.59
C ILE A 19 -21.25 7.62 -10.52
N GLY A 20 -22.59 7.66 -10.51
CA GLY A 20 -23.40 6.85 -9.60
C GLY A 20 -23.30 5.35 -9.86
N SER A 21 -23.16 4.95 -11.13
CA SER A 21 -22.90 3.57 -11.53
C SER A 21 -21.53 3.11 -11.04
N VAL A 22 -20.47 3.92 -11.22
CA VAL A 22 -19.14 3.60 -10.68
C VAL A 22 -19.19 3.43 -9.16
N HIS A 23 -19.86 4.33 -8.44
CA HIS A 23 -20.02 4.22 -6.99
C HIS A 23 -20.75 2.95 -6.57
N SER A 24 -21.81 2.58 -7.30
CA SER A 24 -22.58 1.35 -7.03
C SER A 24 -21.72 0.11 -7.27
N ILE A 25 -20.98 0.07 -8.37
CA ILE A 25 -20.09 -1.06 -8.70
C ILE A 25 -19.00 -1.18 -7.63
N LEU A 26 -18.32 -0.10 -7.30
CA LEU A 26 -17.25 -0.13 -6.29
C LEU A 26 -17.79 -0.60 -4.93
N THR A 27 -18.94 -0.10 -4.47
CA THR A 27 -19.40 -0.34 -3.10
C THR A 27 -20.30 -1.56 -2.93
N LYS A 28 -21.18 -1.83 -3.88
CA LYS A 28 -22.16 -2.93 -3.82
C LYS A 28 -21.63 -4.20 -4.47
N ASP A 29 -21.05 -4.07 -5.66
CA ASP A 29 -20.66 -5.25 -6.46
C ASP A 29 -19.25 -5.74 -6.10
N LEU A 30 -18.30 -4.81 -5.96
CA LEU A 30 -16.90 -5.12 -5.60
C LEU A 30 -16.64 -5.09 -4.09
N GLY A 31 -17.61 -4.62 -3.30
CA GLY A 31 -17.49 -4.59 -1.84
C GLY A 31 -16.33 -3.70 -1.35
N MET A 32 -15.99 -2.64 -2.08
CA MET A 32 -14.98 -1.66 -1.67
C MET A 32 -15.57 -0.67 -0.66
N ARG A 33 -14.78 -0.32 0.32
CA ARG A 33 -15.02 0.77 1.28
C ARG A 33 -14.13 1.95 0.92
N ARG A 34 -14.64 3.17 1.11
CA ARG A 34 -13.81 4.38 1.02
C ARG A 34 -13.15 4.63 2.37
N ASP A 35 -11.82 4.49 2.43
CA ASP A 35 -11.01 4.88 3.57
C ASP A 35 -10.12 6.07 3.16
N SER A 36 -10.42 7.23 3.75
CA SER A 36 -9.87 8.53 3.32
C SER A 36 -10.19 8.81 1.83
N THR A 37 -9.19 9.00 0.98
CA THR A 37 -9.29 9.28 -0.46
C THR A 37 -9.19 8.02 -1.32
N LYS A 38 -9.03 6.82 -0.74
CA LYS A 38 -8.81 5.56 -1.47
C LYS A 38 -9.95 4.57 -1.26
N PHE A 39 -10.27 3.79 -2.29
CA PHE A 39 -11.16 2.63 -2.18
C PHE A 39 -10.34 1.38 -1.82
N VAL A 40 -10.73 0.69 -0.76
CA VAL A 40 -10.08 -0.51 -0.23
C VAL A 40 -11.10 -1.64 -0.05
N PRO A 41 -10.73 -2.93 -0.18
CA PRO A 41 -11.66 -4.03 0.06
C PRO A 41 -12.23 -3.98 1.49
N LYS A 42 -13.57 -4.02 1.63
CA LYS A 42 -14.25 -3.94 2.94
C LYS A 42 -13.98 -5.17 3.81
N LEU A 43 -13.74 -6.31 3.18
CA LEU A 43 -13.33 -7.56 3.82
C LEU A 43 -12.23 -8.19 2.98
N LEU A 44 -11.22 -8.73 3.64
CA LEU A 44 -10.26 -9.62 2.98
C LEU A 44 -11.02 -10.83 2.41
N THR A 45 -10.70 -11.21 1.17
CA THR A 45 -11.16 -12.45 0.55
C THR A 45 -10.76 -13.66 1.40
N MET A 46 -11.45 -14.80 1.26
CA MET A 46 -11.09 -16.01 2.00
C MET A 46 -9.65 -16.44 1.72
N GLU A 47 -9.16 -16.28 0.49
CA GLU A 47 -7.75 -16.48 0.15
C GLU A 47 -6.82 -15.53 0.90
N GLN A 48 -7.13 -14.23 0.96
CA GLN A 48 -6.34 -13.26 1.73
C GLN A 48 -6.36 -13.56 3.24
N LYS A 49 -7.46 -14.13 3.77
CA LYS A 49 -7.56 -14.57 5.17
C LYS A 49 -6.83 -15.88 5.44
N GLN A 50 -6.78 -16.78 4.45
CA GLN A 50 -6.09 -18.06 4.50
C GLN A 50 -4.58 -17.94 4.27
N ARG A 51 -4.10 -16.79 3.76
CA ARG A 51 -2.66 -16.50 3.76
C ARG A 51 -2.14 -16.67 5.19
N PRO A 52 -1.18 -17.58 5.41
CA PRO A 52 -0.62 -17.76 6.74
C PRO A 52 -0.06 -16.41 7.20
N LYS A 53 -0.47 -15.96 8.39
CA LYS A 53 -0.03 -14.70 9.00
C LYS A 53 1.40 -14.84 9.53
N THR A 54 2.33 -15.27 8.69
CA THR A 54 3.75 -15.21 8.99
C THR A 54 4.18 -13.75 8.89
N TRP A 55 4.84 -13.25 9.92
CA TRP A 55 5.46 -11.94 9.87
C TRP A 55 6.44 -11.88 8.69
N GLN A 56 6.54 -10.73 8.03
CA GLN A 56 7.50 -10.48 6.96
C GLN A 56 8.19 -9.15 7.22
N LEU A 57 9.49 -9.10 6.95
CA LEU A 57 10.29 -7.89 7.08
C LEU A 57 10.07 -7.00 5.83
N HIS A 58 9.65 -5.76 6.07
CA HIS A 58 9.56 -4.72 5.04
C HIS A 58 10.59 -3.64 5.37
N HIS A 59 11.51 -3.38 4.44
CA HIS A 59 12.46 -2.28 4.50
C HIS A 59 12.64 -1.68 3.10
N ASP A 60 13.16 -0.46 3.03
CA ASP A 60 13.45 0.20 1.76
C ASP A 60 14.71 -0.37 1.10
N ASN A 61 14.95 0.02 -0.16
CA ASN A 61 16.12 -0.43 -0.92
C ASN A 61 17.35 0.47 -0.69
N ALA A 62 17.47 1.12 0.47
CA ALA A 62 18.66 1.91 0.80
C ALA A 62 19.94 1.05 0.64
N PRO A 63 21.08 1.62 0.22
CA PRO A 63 22.30 0.84 -0.01
C PRO A 63 22.72 -0.03 1.17
N ALA A 64 22.52 0.46 2.40
CA ALA A 64 22.80 -0.29 3.62
C ALA A 64 21.92 -1.55 3.76
N HIS A 65 20.62 -1.45 3.42
CA HIS A 65 19.67 -2.55 3.56
C HIS A 65 19.70 -3.52 2.36
N SER A 66 20.12 -3.03 1.18
CA SER A 66 20.28 -3.85 -0.03
C SER A 66 21.67 -4.48 -0.15
N ALA A 67 22.58 -4.18 0.78
CA ALA A 67 23.93 -4.72 0.76
C ALA A 67 23.94 -6.25 0.76
N HIS A 68 24.91 -6.83 0.05
CA HIS A 68 25.02 -8.28 -0.09
C HIS A 68 25.12 -9.02 1.26
N LEU A 69 25.81 -8.42 2.23
CA LEU A 69 25.92 -8.95 3.60
C LEU A 69 24.56 -9.08 4.29
N ILE A 70 23.67 -8.10 4.09
CA ILE A 70 22.31 -8.13 4.66
C ILE A 70 21.47 -9.19 3.95
N GLN A 71 21.55 -9.29 2.62
CA GLN A 71 20.83 -10.33 1.87
C GLN A 71 21.25 -11.74 2.31
N ILE A 72 22.56 -11.96 2.52
CA ILE A 72 23.08 -13.23 3.07
C ILE A 72 22.52 -13.47 4.48
N PHE A 73 22.55 -12.46 5.35
CA PHE A 73 22.07 -12.60 6.72
C PHE A 73 20.59 -12.98 6.76
N VAL A 74 19.75 -12.26 6.02
CA VAL A 74 18.31 -12.52 5.90
C VAL A 74 18.05 -13.93 5.39
N ALA A 75 18.75 -14.35 4.32
CA ALA A 75 18.61 -15.68 3.75
C ALA A 75 19.03 -16.78 4.74
N LYS A 76 20.17 -16.59 5.44
CA LYS A 76 20.70 -17.53 6.44
C LYS A 76 19.75 -17.74 7.61
N HIS A 77 19.02 -16.71 8.01
CA HIS A 77 18.07 -16.76 9.12
C HIS A 77 16.63 -17.03 8.68
N ASN A 78 16.40 -17.38 7.40
CA ASN A 78 15.09 -17.63 6.82
C ASN A 78 14.07 -16.50 7.10
N ILE A 79 14.56 -15.26 7.12
CA ILE A 79 13.72 -14.08 7.37
C ILE A 79 12.96 -13.76 6.07
N PRO A 80 11.62 -13.87 6.04
CA PRO A 80 10.86 -13.56 4.84
C PRO A 80 10.82 -12.04 4.62
N VAL A 81 11.32 -11.56 3.48
CA VAL A 81 11.38 -10.13 3.13
C VAL A 81 10.38 -9.80 2.02
N VAL A 82 9.66 -8.69 2.18
CA VAL A 82 8.77 -8.12 1.16
C VAL A 82 9.60 -7.34 0.14
N ARG A 83 9.41 -7.62 -1.16
CA ARG A 83 10.07 -6.85 -2.22
C ARG A 83 9.51 -5.43 -2.28
N GLN A 84 10.38 -4.44 -2.18
CA GLN A 84 10.03 -3.02 -2.34
C GLN A 84 10.43 -2.53 -3.73
N ALA A 85 9.57 -1.75 -4.39
CA ALA A 85 9.93 -1.10 -5.65
C ALA A 85 10.87 0.08 -5.40
N PRO A 86 11.82 0.36 -6.32
CA PRO A 86 12.68 1.54 -6.20
C PRO A 86 11.88 2.84 -6.12
N TYR A 87 12.31 3.76 -5.23
CA TYR A 87 11.76 5.11 -5.09
C TYR A 87 10.25 5.19 -4.84
N SER A 88 9.71 4.27 -4.03
CA SER A 88 8.27 4.24 -3.69
C SER A 88 8.02 4.46 -2.19
N PRO A 89 8.26 5.68 -1.66
CA PRO A 89 8.04 5.99 -0.25
C PRO A 89 6.56 5.89 0.16
N ASP A 90 5.63 6.04 -0.78
CA ASP A 90 4.20 5.85 -0.57
C ASP A 90 3.81 4.39 -0.24
N MET A 91 4.70 3.44 -0.54
CA MET A 91 4.52 2.02 -0.24
C MET A 91 5.18 1.60 1.08
N THR A 92 5.88 2.51 1.78
CA THR A 92 6.53 2.21 3.05
C THR A 92 5.66 2.68 4.23
N PRO A 93 5.18 1.78 5.11
CA PRO A 93 4.36 2.16 6.27
C PRO A 93 4.99 3.20 7.19
N CYS A 94 6.32 3.14 7.32
CA CYS A 94 7.07 4.11 8.13
C CYS A 94 7.00 5.52 7.54
N ASP A 95 7.17 5.65 6.22
CA ASP A 95 7.20 6.95 5.53
C ASP A 95 5.82 7.59 5.43
N PHE A 96 4.78 6.84 5.06
CA PHE A 96 3.46 7.42 4.84
C PHE A 96 2.65 7.63 6.13
N TRP A 97 2.88 6.83 7.18
CA TRP A 97 2.04 6.85 8.39
C TRP A 97 2.81 7.16 9.68
N LEU A 98 3.91 6.48 9.95
CA LEU A 98 4.61 6.61 11.23
C LEU A 98 5.34 7.94 11.36
N PHE A 99 6.19 8.30 10.39
CA PHE A 99 7.02 9.50 10.45
C PHE A 99 6.22 10.80 10.45
N PRO A 100 5.11 10.97 9.70
CA PRO A 100 4.28 12.16 9.81
C PRO A 100 3.75 12.37 11.24
N LYS A 101 3.30 11.29 11.91
CA LYS A 101 2.80 11.36 13.28
C LYS A 101 3.90 11.71 14.29
N LEU A 102 5.11 11.17 14.09
CA LEU A 102 6.26 11.48 14.95
C LEU A 102 6.78 12.90 14.74
N LYS A 103 6.74 13.41 13.50
CA LYS A 103 7.20 14.77 13.16
C LYS A 103 6.24 15.86 13.64
N MET A 104 4.95 15.56 13.81
CA MET A 104 3.96 16.54 14.29
C MET A 104 4.35 17.22 15.61
N PRO A 105 4.65 16.50 16.71
CA PRO A 105 5.06 17.13 17.97
C PRO A 105 6.48 17.72 17.92
N LEU A 106 7.30 17.31 16.94
CA LEU A 106 8.67 17.82 16.76
C LEU A 106 8.73 19.06 15.87
N LYS A 107 7.60 19.47 15.29
CA LYS A 107 7.52 20.70 14.50
C LYS A 107 7.55 21.87 15.47
N GLY A 108 8.70 22.56 15.51
CA GLY A 108 8.86 23.78 16.29
C GLY A 108 7.77 24.81 15.97
N THR A 109 7.39 25.58 16.97
CA THR A 109 6.45 26.72 16.84
C THR A 109 6.98 27.80 15.92
#